data_AF-A0A957MXJ4-F1
#
_entry.id   AF-A0A957MXJ4-F1
#
_cell.length_a   1.000
_cell.length_b   1.000
_cell.length_c   1.000
_cell.angle_alpha   90.00
_cell.angle_beta   90.00
_cell.angle_gamma   90.00
#
_symmetry.space_group_name_H-M   'P 1'
#
loop_
_entity.id
_entity.type
_entity.pdbx_description
1 polymer ?
#
loop_
_entity_poly.entity_id
_entity_poly.type
_entity_poly.pdbx_seq_one_letter_code
_entity_poly.pdbx_strand_id
1 'polypeptide(L)'
;MHLEEAKNAHRRNVLVQWGVVIGALLALAAILVACAPIEAPAGSAMATETATAAPAEATEAVAEEVATEAPAEEVAMVGDPERGGYIFAMTTGCGCHFNRDLGAPAGGNKFEGPFGVINVPNITSDPETGIGTWSETDIVNALRLGLRPDGSQLHPIMPYMAWSALSDQDAYDLAAA
;
A
#
# COMPACT_ATOMS: atom_id res chain seq x y z
N MET A 1 29.86 -55.44 -21.34
CA MET A 1 28.54 -55.20 -20.73
C MET A 1 28.52 -53.90 -19.93
N HIS A 2 29.41 -53.70 -18.96
CA HIS A 2 29.41 -52.50 -18.09
C HIS A 2 29.63 -51.13 -18.77
N LEU A 3 30.37 -51.05 -19.88
CA LEU A 3 30.60 -49.76 -20.57
C LEU A 3 29.35 -49.27 -21.33
N GLU A 4 28.47 -50.17 -21.75
CA GLU A 4 27.27 -49.81 -22.50
C GLU A 4 26.16 -49.30 -21.56
N GLU A 5 26.07 -49.88 -20.36
CA GLU A 5 25.16 -49.43 -19.31
C GLU A 5 25.48 -48.01 -18.84
N ALA A 6 26.77 -47.67 -18.68
CA ALA A 6 27.21 -46.33 -18.30
C ALA A 6 26.88 -45.28 -19.37
N LYS A 7 27.06 -45.61 -20.66
CA LYS A 7 26.68 -44.74 -21.78
C LYS A 7 25.17 -44.51 -21.83
N ASN A 8 24.38 -45.56 -21.57
CA ASN A 8 22.92 -45.47 -21.56
C ASN A 8 22.38 -44.67 -20.38
N ALA A 9 23.00 -44.78 -19.20
CA ALA A 9 22.68 -43.93 -18.05
C ALA A 9 23.02 -42.46 -18.30
N HIS A 10 24.18 -42.19 -18.91
CA HIS A 10 24.57 -40.82 -19.28
C HIS A 10 23.61 -40.22 -20.31
N ARG A 11 23.24 -40.97 -21.36
CA ARG A 11 22.26 -40.52 -22.37
C ARG A 11 20.88 -40.22 -21.76
N ARG A 12 20.41 -41.05 -20.81
CA ARG A 12 19.16 -40.80 -20.08
C ARG A 12 19.22 -39.54 -19.22
N ASN A 13 20.30 -39.35 -18.46
CA ASN A 13 20.46 -38.16 -17.62
C ASN A 13 20.55 -36.88 -18.47
N VAL A 14 21.22 -36.94 -19.61
CA VAL A 14 21.26 -35.84 -20.59
C VAL A 14 19.85 -35.56 -21.11
N LEU A 15 19.10 -36.58 -21.57
CA LEU A 15 17.73 -36.38 -22.07
C LEU A 15 16.78 -35.78 -21.02
N VAL A 16 16.89 -36.19 -19.76
CA VAL A 16 16.10 -35.62 -18.65
C VAL A 16 16.49 -34.16 -18.39
N GLN A 17 17.80 -33.84 -18.34
CA GLN A 17 18.29 -32.49 -18.13
C GLN A 17 17.84 -31.54 -19.24
N TRP A 18 17.92 -31.97 -20.49
CA TRP A 18 17.47 -31.19 -21.64
C TRP A 18 15.94 -31.06 -21.67
N GLY A 19 15.18 -32.07 -21.25
CA GLY A 19 13.73 -31.99 -21.10
C GLY A 19 13.28 -30.94 -20.07
N VAL A 20 13.99 -30.82 -18.95
CA VAL A 20 13.71 -29.79 -17.92
C VAL A 20 14.03 -28.38 -18.46
N VAL A 21 15.14 -28.21 -19.17
CA VAL A 21 15.53 -26.92 -19.77
C VAL A 21 14.56 -26.50 -20.88
N ILE A 22 14.17 -27.42 -21.77
CA ILE A 22 13.18 -27.15 -22.83
C ILE A 22 11.81 -26.84 -22.22
N GLY A 23 11.38 -27.57 -21.19
CA GLY A 23 10.14 -27.28 -20.47
C GLY A 23 10.14 -25.90 -19.80
N ALA A 24 11.25 -25.50 -19.19
CA ALA A 24 11.40 -24.17 -18.58
C ALA A 24 11.39 -23.05 -19.63
N LEU A 25 12.04 -23.24 -20.79
CA LEU A 25 12.05 -22.27 -21.88
C LEU A 25 10.66 -22.13 -22.55
N LEU A 26 9.92 -23.22 -22.71
CA LEU A 26 8.54 -23.18 -23.23
C LEU A 26 7.57 -22.50 -22.25
N ALA A 27 7.74 -22.70 -20.93
CA ALA A 27 6.96 -22.01 -19.91
C ALA A 27 7.24 -20.48 -19.88
N LEU A 28 8.51 -20.08 -20.05
CA LEU A 28 8.90 -18.66 -20.17
C LEU A 28 8.34 -18.00 -21.44
N ALA A 29 8.28 -18.72 -22.57
CA ALA A 29 7.70 -18.21 -23.81
C ALA A 29 6.17 -17.99 -23.71
N ALA A 30 5.46 -18.79 -22.91
CA ALA A 30 4.02 -18.63 -22.70
C ALA A 30 3.67 -17.39 -21.87
N ILE A 31 4.55 -16.95 -20.95
CA ILE A 31 4.34 -15.76 -20.11
C ILE A 31 4.47 -14.47 -20.93
N LEU A 32 5.27 -14.45 -21.99
CA LEU A 32 5.47 -13.27 -22.85
C LEU A 32 4.30 -12.98 -23.81
N VAL A 33 3.38 -13.93 -24.04
CA VAL A 33 2.23 -13.77 -24.96
C VAL A 33 1.03 -13.09 -24.28
N ALA A 34 1.04 -12.91 -22.95
CA ALA A 34 -0.06 -12.30 -22.21
C ALA A 34 -0.01 -10.75 -22.12
N CYS A 35 1.01 -10.10 -22.71
CA CYS A 35 1.14 -8.64 -22.73
C CYS A 35 0.82 -8.08 -24.13
N ALA A 36 -0.43 -8.18 -24.56
CA ALA A 36 -0.95 -7.32 -25.62
C ALA A 36 -1.50 -6.02 -24.98
N PRO A 37 -1.18 -4.82 -25.50
CA PRO A 37 -1.65 -3.57 -24.94
C PRO A 37 -3.15 -3.38 -25.23
N ILE A 38 -3.91 -3.06 -24.18
CA ILE A 38 -5.28 -2.56 -24.29
C ILE A 38 -5.20 -1.14 -24.87
N GLU A 39 -5.67 -0.96 -26.10
CA GLU A 39 -5.84 0.35 -26.73
C GLU A 39 -6.89 1.17 -25.97
N ALA A 40 -6.48 2.30 -25.39
CA ALA A 40 -7.38 3.27 -24.78
C ALA A 40 -8.02 4.15 -25.87
N PRO A 41 -9.34 4.39 -25.87
CA PRO A 41 -9.95 5.33 -26.80
C PRO A 41 -9.62 6.77 -26.39
N ALA A 42 -9.16 7.55 -27.36
CA ALA A 42 -8.98 8.99 -27.26
C ALA A 42 -10.33 9.68 -27.01
N GLY A 43 -10.50 10.26 -25.83
CA GLY A 43 -11.66 11.05 -25.43
C GLY A 43 -11.28 12.51 -25.20
N SER A 44 -11.72 13.36 -26.13
CA SER A 44 -12.07 14.79 -26.06
C SER A 44 -11.39 15.73 -25.05
N ALA A 45 -10.64 16.68 -25.63
CA ALA A 45 -10.75 18.14 -25.45
C ALA A 45 -10.97 18.69 -24.03
N MET A 46 -9.87 19.21 -23.47
CA MET A 46 -9.84 20.24 -22.44
C MET A 46 -10.52 21.52 -22.95
N ALA A 47 -11.67 21.89 -22.39
CA ALA A 47 -12.14 23.26 -22.43
C ALA A 47 -11.44 24.04 -21.30
N THR A 48 -10.51 24.90 -21.68
CA THR A 48 -9.95 25.92 -20.80
C THR A 48 -10.97 27.04 -20.64
N GLU A 49 -11.63 27.13 -19.48
CA GLU A 49 -12.33 28.34 -19.11
C GLU A 49 -11.43 29.15 -18.18
N THR A 50 -10.93 30.25 -18.73
CA THR A 50 -10.15 31.27 -18.04
C THR A 50 -11.07 32.01 -17.06
N ALA A 51 -11.04 31.62 -15.79
CA ALA A 51 -11.68 32.40 -14.73
C ALA A 51 -10.77 33.59 -14.36
N THR A 52 -11.06 34.75 -14.96
CA THR A 52 -10.54 36.05 -14.54
C THR A 52 -11.05 36.37 -13.13
N ALA A 53 -10.11 36.61 -12.22
CA ALA A 53 -10.37 37.23 -10.94
C ALA A 53 -10.47 38.76 -11.09
N ALA A 54 -11.53 39.36 -10.55
CA ALA A 54 -11.50 40.71 -10.00
C ALA A 54 -12.58 40.88 -8.91
N PRO A 55 -12.36 41.73 -7.88
CA PRO A 55 -13.04 41.66 -6.58
C PRO A 55 -14.03 42.82 -6.35
N ALA A 56 -14.91 42.70 -5.35
CA ALA A 56 -15.50 43.79 -4.55
C ALA A 56 -16.55 43.16 -3.60
N GLU A 57 -16.31 43.16 -2.29
CA GLU A 57 -16.78 44.14 -1.29
C GLU A 57 -17.96 43.59 -0.47
N ALA A 58 -17.94 43.96 0.81
CA ALA A 58 -18.76 43.42 1.87
C ALA A 58 -20.21 43.93 1.81
N THR A 59 -21.16 43.06 2.14
CA THR A 59 -22.44 43.46 2.76
C THR A 59 -22.89 42.42 3.78
N GLU A 60 -23.51 42.97 4.83
CA GLU A 60 -23.97 42.37 6.07
C GLU A 60 -25.01 41.26 5.95
N ALA A 61 -24.90 40.34 6.91
CA ALA A 61 -25.95 39.68 7.69
C ALA A 61 -27.39 39.67 7.14
N VAL A 62 -27.87 38.48 6.81
CA VAL A 62 -29.22 38.05 7.19
C VAL A 62 -29.14 36.62 7.68
N ALA A 63 -29.48 36.42 8.95
CA ALA A 63 -29.67 35.10 9.54
C ALA A 63 -30.98 34.51 9.00
N GLU A 64 -30.88 33.37 8.33
CA GLU A 64 -32.01 32.51 8.02
C GLU A 64 -31.73 31.14 8.63
N GLU A 65 -32.73 30.59 9.33
CA GLU A 65 -32.69 29.35 10.10
C GLU A 65 -32.03 28.20 9.35
N VAL A 66 -30.93 27.68 9.90
CA VAL A 66 -30.40 26.37 9.53
C VAL A 66 -31.32 25.33 10.17
N ALA A 67 -32.26 24.84 9.36
CA ALA A 67 -33.02 23.64 9.64
C ALA A 67 -32.04 22.53 10.06
N THR A 68 -32.31 21.90 11.19
CA THR A 68 -31.50 20.81 11.71
C THR A 68 -31.70 19.59 10.80
N GLU A 69 -30.79 19.36 9.86
CA GLU A 69 -30.73 18.05 9.22
C GLU A 69 -30.40 17.00 10.30
N ALA A 70 -31.22 15.96 10.35
CA ALA A 70 -30.96 14.76 11.13
C ALA A 70 -29.55 14.24 10.82
N PRO A 71 -28.86 13.61 11.79
CA PRO A 71 -27.48 13.18 11.58
C PRO A 71 -27.48 12.23 10.38
N ALA A 72 -26.68 12.59 9.36
CA ALA A 72 -26.37 11.66 8.30
C ALA A 72 -25.83 10.40 8.97
N GLU A 73 -26.47 9.26 8.68
CA GLU A 73 -25.95 7.96 9.04
C GLU A 73 -24.55 7.86 8.42
N GLU A 74 -23.52 8.01 9.25
CA GLU A 74 -22.13 7.89 8.83
C GLU A 74 -21.97 6.46 8.33
N VAL A 75 -21.93 6.30 7.01
CA VAL A 75 -21.66 5.02 6.39
C VAL A 75 -20.23 4.67 6.76
N ALA A 76 -20.08 3.86 7.81
CA ALA A 76 -18.79 3.36 8.22
C ALA A 76 -18.16 2.60 7.05
N MET A 77 -17.04 3.10 6.57
CA MET A 77 -16.23 2.40 5.59
C MET A 77 -15.70 1.12 6.26
N VAL A 78 -15.94 -0.03 5.63
CA VAL A 78 -15.44 -1.32 6.12
C VAL A 78 -14.19 -1.67 5.31
N GLY A 79 -13.07 -1.91 6.00
CA GLY A 79 -11.83 -2.33 5.36
C GLY A 79 -11.83 -3.81 4.96
N ASP A 80 -11.20 -4.13 3.85
CA ASP A 80 -10.84 -5.48 3.43
C ASP A 80 -9.39 -5.79 3.85
N PRO A 81 -9.17 -6.68 4.84
CA PRO A 81 -7.83 -7.01 5.33
C PRO A 81 -6.95 -7.71 4.29
N GLU A 82 -7.52 -8.44 3.33
CA GLU A 82 -6.74 -9.09 2.28
C GLU A 82 -6.17 -8.04 1.31
N ARG A 83 -7.02 -7.09 0.90
CA ARG A 83 -6.60 -5.95 0.09
C ARG A 83 -5.62 -5.06 0.85
N GLY A 84 -5.84 -4.83 2.13
CA GLY A 84 -4.95 -4.08 3.00
C GLY A 84 -3.57 -4.73 3.10
N GLY A 85 -3.51 -6.05 3.33
CA GLY A 85 -2.27 -6.81 3.35
C GLY A 85 -1.52 -6.75 2.03
N TYR A 86 -2.23 -6.75 0.89
CA TYR A 86 -1.64 -6.52 -0.42
C TYR A 86 -1.05 -5.10 -0.56
N ILE A 87 -1.78 -4.06 -0.15
CA ILE A 87 -1.29 -2.68 -0.19
C ILE A 87 -0.08 -2.54 0.74
N PHE A 88 -0.11 -3.10 1.94
CA PHE A 88 1.01 -3.11 2.89
C PHE A 88 2.24 -3.78 2.30
N ALA A 89 2.06 -4.90 1.60
CA ALA A 89 3.15 -5.63 0.96
C ALA A 89 3.80 -4.86 -0.20
N MET A 90 3.01 -4.09 -0.94
CA MET A 90 3.46 -3.27 -2.07
C MET A 90 4.04 -1.92 -1.66
N THR A 91 3.62 -1.41 -0.50
CA THR A 91 4.07 -0.14 0.05
C THR A 91 5.19 -0.36 1.08
N THR A 92 5.86 0.72 1.48
CA THR A 92 7.02 0.71 2.38
C THR A 92 6.78 0.08 3.77
N GLY A 93 5.56 -0.39 4.07
CA GLY A 93 5.26 -1.20 5.26
C GLY A 93 6.20 -2.38 5.43
N CYS A 94 6.49 -3.11 4.34
CA CYS A 94 7.47 -4.20 4.31
C CYS A 94 8.94 -3.76 4.43
N GLY A 95 9.25 -2.50 4.15
CA GLY A 95 10.63 -2.00 4.15
C GLY A 95 11.05 -1.38 5.48
N CYS A 96 10.18 -0.55 6.06
CA CYS A 96 10.51 0.21 7.27
C CYS A 96 10.10 -0.51 8.55
N HIS A 97 8.90 -1.09 8.61
CA HIS A 97 8.36 -1.68 9.84
C HIS A 97 8.58 -3.19 9.95
N PHE A 98 8.89 -3.86 8.84
CA PHE A 98 9.11 -5.29 8.85
C PHE A 98 10.42 -5.67 9.54
N ASN A 99 10.32 -6.50 10.56
CA ASN A 99 11.44 -7.10 11.26
C ASN A 99 11.70 -8.48 10.67
N ARG A 100 12.86 -8.66 10.03
CA ARG A 100 13.22 -9.90 9.32
C ARG A 100 13.47 -11.07 10.26
N ASP A 101 13.94 -10.80 11.48
CA ASP A 101 14.23 -11.83 12.47
C ASP A 101 12.94 -12.37 13.09
N LEU A 102 11.94 -11.50 13.26
CA LEU A 102 10.62 -11.85 13.80
C LEU A 102 9.59 -12.25 12.72
N GLY A 103 9.86 -11.95 11.45
CA GLY A 103 8.95 -12.24 10.34
C GLY A 103 7.62 -11.48 10.41
N ALA A 104 7.61 -10.31 11.05
CA ALA A 104 6.40 -9.53 11.34
C ALA A 104 6.69 -8.02 11.25
N PRO A 105 5.66 -7.16 11.13
CA PRO A 105 5.82 -5.70 11.16
C PRO A 105 6.07 -5.16 12.58
N ALA A 106 7.00 -5.80 13.29
CA ALA A 106 7.34 -5.58 14.68
C ALA A 106 8.28 -4.38 14.92
N GLY A 107 8.68 -3.67 13.86
CA GLY A 107 9.60 -2.54 13.95
C GLY A 107 10.96 -2.93 14.51
N GLY A 108 11.56 -2.03 15.31
CA GLY A 108 12.89 -2.20 15.90
C GLY A 108 14.04 -1.85 14.96
N ASN A 109 13.75 -1.52 13.71
CA ASN A 109 14.72 -1.03 12.74
C ASN A 109 15.24 0.35 13.17
N LYS A 110 16.55 0.57 13.02
CA LYS A 110 17.20 1.85 13.35
C LYS A 110 17.54 2.62 12.09
N PHE A 111 17.16 3.88 12.06
CA PHE A 111 17.56 4.82 11.02
C PHE A 111 18.43 5.90 11.66
N GLU A 112 19.67 6.02 11.19
CA GLU A 112 20.61 7.05 11.64
C GLU A 112 20.68 8.16 10.59
N GLY A 113 20.51 9.40 11.03
CA GLY A 113 20.57 10.55 10.15
C GLY A 113 20.86 11.85 10.89
N PRO A 114 20.79 13.00 10.19
CA PRO A 114 21.01 14.31 10.81
C PRO A 114 19.98 14.66 11.90
N PHE A 115 18.90 13.88 11.99
CA PHE A 115 17.83 14.00 13.00
C PHE A 115 18.09 13.13 14.25
N GLY A 116 19.26 12.48 14.33
CA GLY A 116 19.59 11.50 15.35
C GLY A 116 19.25 10.07 14.94
N VAL A 117 19.07 9.21 15.94
CA VAL A 117 18.71 7.80 15.75
C VAL A 117 17.21 7.65 15.97
N ILE A 118 16.53 7.11 14.95
CA ILE A 118 15.09 6.85 14.99
C ILE A 118 14.89 5.35 15.03
N ASN A 119 14.13 4.89 16.04
CA ASN A 119 13.70 3.51 16.14
C ASN A 119 12.30 3.41 15.53
N VAL A 120 12.15 2.58 14.50
CA VAL A 120 10.86 2.35 13.86
C VAL A 120 9.94 1.58 14.81
N PRO A 121 8.70 2.05 15.06
CA PRO A 121 7.81 1.42 16.04
C PRO A 121 7.24 0.08 15.54
N ASN A 122 6.81 -0.74 16.50
CA ASN A 122 6.02 -1.95 16.27
C ASN A 122 4.60 -1.55 15.85
N ILE A 123 4.12 -2.07 14.72
CA ILE A 123 2.77 -1.83 14.19
C ILE A 123 1.96 -3.13 14.05
N THR A 124 2.35 -4.19 14.76
CA THR A 124 1.54 -5.41 14.87
C THR A 124 0.24 -5.13 15.63
N SER A 125 -0.74 -6.03 15.51
CA SER A 125 -1.99 -6.01 16.28
C SER A 125 -1.81 -6.33 17.77
N ASP A 126 -0.59 -6.34 18.28
CA ASP A 126 -0.30 -6.53 19.70
C ASP A 126 -0.84 -5.33 20.52
N PRO A 127 -1.64 -5.57 21.56
CA PRO A 127 -2.31 -4.48 22.29
C PRO A 127 -1.38 -3.74 23.27
N GLU A 128 -0.27 -4.34 23.68
CA GLU A 128 0.65 -3.75 24.68
C GLU A 128 1.80 -2.98 24.03
N THR A 129 2.32 -3.50 22.93
CA THR A 129 3.56 -3.04 22.28
C THR A 129 3.36 -2.58 20.85
N GLY A 130 2.23 -2.92 20.22
CA GLY A 130 1.88 -2.55 18.85
C GLY A 130 0.76 -1.52 18.78
N ILE A 131 -0.05 -1.61 17.74
CA ILE A 131 -1.21 -0.75 17.50
C ILE A 131 -2.54 -1.46 17.75
N GLY A 132 -2.55 -2.61 18.44
CA GLY A 132 -3.75 -3.43 18.64
C GLY A 132 -4.89 -2.77 19.42
N THR A 133 -4.65 -1.60 20.02
CA THR A 133 -5.66 -0.79 20.72
C THR A 133 -6.16 0.40 19.89
N TRP A 134 -5.56 0.66 18.72
CA TRP A 134 -5.95 1.75 17.85
C TRP A 134 -7.22 1.38 17.08
N SER A 135 -8.14 2.32 16.95
CA SER A 135 -9.28 2.12 16.03
C SER A 135 -8.83 2.23 14.58
N GLU A 136 -9.63 1.71 13.64
CA GLU A 136 -9.37 1.90 12.20
C GLU A 136 -9.27 3.39 11.85
N THR A 137 -10.13 4.22 12.43
CA THR A 137 -10.10 5.68 12.26
C THR A 137 -8.80 6.29 12.77
N ASP A 138 -8.27 5.82 13.91
CA ASP A 138 -6.96 6.27 14.40
C ASP A 138 -5.83 5.92 13.43
N ILE A 139 -5.87 4.71 12.87
CA ILE A 139 -4.88 4.28 11.87
C ILE A 139 -5.01 5.14 10.62
N VAL A 140 -6.22 5.39 10.10
CA VAL A 140 -6.45 6.27 8.94
C VAL A 140 -5.95 7.69 9.21
N ASN A 141 -6.19 8.24 10.41
CA ASN A 141 -5.67 9.54 10.81
C ASN A 141 -4.14 9.56 10.89
N ALA A 142 -3.53 8.48 11.39
CA ALA A 142 -2.08 8.34 11.40
C ALA A 142 -1.51 8.28 9.97
N LEU A 143 -2.16 7.54 9.07
CA LEU A 143 -1.75 7.40 7.66
C LEU A 143 -1.84 8.74 6.92
N ARG A 144 -2.95 9.46 7.06
CA ARG A 144 -3.25 10.64 6.23
C ARG A 144 -2.84 11.97 6.83
N LEU A 145 -3.00 12.09 8.15
CA LEU A 145 -2.76 13.33 8.88
C LEU A 145 -1.49 13.26 9.71
N GLY A 146 -0.91 12.07 9.87
CA GLY A 146 0.24 11.86 10.75
C GLY A 146 -0.11 12.01 12.23
N LEU A 147 -1.37 11.82 12.63
CA LEU A 147 -1.82 12.00 14.00
C LEU A 147 -1.94 10.66 14.73
N ARG A 148 -1.38 10.59 15.94
CA ARG A 148 -1.58 9.46 16.86
C ARG A 148 -2.91 9.60 17.62
N PRO A 149 -3.43 8.52 18.25
CA PRO A 149 -4.61 8.59 19.11
C PRO A 149 -4.48 9.58 20.27
N ASP A 150 -3.25 9.81 20.76
CA ASP A 150 -2.96 10.79 21.82
C ASP A 150 -2.88 12.24 21.32
N GLY A 151 -3.15 12.47 20.03
CA GLY A 151 -3.08 13.77 19.37
C GLY A 151 -1.68 14.24 19.00
N SER A 152 -0.63 13.47 19.33
CA SER A 152 0.74 13.82 18.95
C SER A 152 1.00 13.55 17.46
N GLN A 153 1.89 14.35 16.87
CA GLN A 153 2.29 14.19 15.47
C GLN A 153 3.33 13.05 15.33
N LEU A 154 3.20 12.28 14.25
CA LEU A 154 4.19 11.31 13.80
C LEU A 154 5.46 12.03 13.31
N HIS A 155 6.58 11.33 13.44
CA HIS A 155 7.85 11.83 12.92
C HIS A 155 7.78 11.89 11.38
N PRO A 156 8.24 12.98 10.72
CA PRO A 156 8.17 13.14 9.25
C PRO A 156 8.94 12.11 8.41
N ILE A 157 9.64 11.15 9.05
CA ILE A 157 10.20 9.98 8.34
C ILE A 157 9.09 9.04 7.92
N MET A 158 8.01 8.95 8.71
CA MET A 158 6.78 8.36 8.25
C MET A 158 6.17 9.33 7.22
N PRO A 159 6.00 8.93 5.95
CA PRO A 159 5.66 9.83 4.86
C PRO A 159 4.15 10.11 4.78
N TYR A 160 3.52 10.54 5.87
CA TYR A 160 2.06 10.75 5.94
C TYR A 160 1.54 11.74 4.90
N MET A 161 2.35 12.75 4.53
CA MET A 161 2.01 13.70 3.45
C MET A 161 1.93 13.05 2.06
N ALA A 162 2.63 11.93 1.83
CA ALA A 162 2.50 11.17 0.60
C ALA A 162 1.30 10.20 0.67
N TRP A 163 0.99 9.70 1.86
CA TRP A 163 -0.09 8.75 2.11
C TRP A 163 -1.46 9.42 2.22
N SER A 164 -1.52 10.74 2.39
CA SER A 164 -2.76 11.53 2.30
C SER A 164 -3.47 11.40 0.95
N ALA A 165 -2.77 10.94 -0.09
CA ALA A 165 -3.32 10.70 -1.43
C ALA A 165 -3.93 9.31 -1.62
N LEU A 166 -3.85 8.41 -0.64
CA LEU A 166 -4.56 7.12 -0.68
C LEU A 166 -6.07 7.37 -0.83
N SER A 167 -6.77 6.50 -1.55
CA SER A 167 -8.24 6.53 -1.56
C SER A 167 -8.79 6.25 -0.15
N ASP A 168 -10.03 6.66 0.14
CA ASP A 168 -10.64 6.39 1.45
C ASP A 168 -10.66 4.88 1.72
N GLN A 169 -11.08 4.10 0.72
CA GLN A 169 -11.11 2.64 0.82
C GLN A 169 -9.71 2.05 1.02
N ASP A 170 -8.68 2.52 0.32
CA ASP A 170 -7.30 2.01 0.49
C ASP A 170 -6.76 2.26 1.89
N ALA A 171 -7.11 3.40 2.49
CA ALA A 171 -6.71 3.73 3.86
C ALA A 171 -7.42 2.83 4.88
N TYR A 172 -8.71 2.56 4.69
CA TYR A 172 -9.48 1.65 5.55
C TYR A 172 -9.05 0.18 5.36
N ASP A 173 -8.76 -0.25 4.14
CA ASP A 173 -8.23 -1.59 3.88
C ASP A 173 -6.89 -1.79 4.58
N LEU A 174 -5.97 -0.82 4.46
CA LEU A 174 -4.70 -0.84 5.21
C LEU A 174 -4.90 -0.87 6.73
N ALA A 175 -5.93 -0.19 7.24
CA ALA A 175 -6.22 -0.17 8.67
C ALA A 175 -6.78 -1.51 9.19
N ALA A 176 -7.44 -2.28 8.32
CA ALA A 176 -8.01 -3.58 8.65
C ALA A 176 -7.01 -4.75 8.59
N ALA A 177 -5.86 -4.57 7.94
CA ALA A 177 -4.84 -5.61 7.70
C ALA A 177 -4.02 -6.01 8.93
#